data_AF-A0AAD6ZUG1-F1
#
_entry.id   AF-A0AAD6ZUG1-F1
#
_cell.length_a   1.000
_cell.length_b   1.000
_cell.length_c   1.000
_cell.angle_alpha   90.00
_cell.angle_beta   90.00
_cell.angle_gamma   90.00
#
_symmetry.space_group_name_H-M   'P 1'
#
loop_
_entity.id
_entity.type
_entity.pdbx_description
1 polymer ?
#
loop_
_entity_poly.entity_id
_entity_poly.type
_entity_poly.pdbx_seq_one_letter_code
_entity_poly.pdbx_strand_id
1 'polypeptide(L)'
;AHQIKARVPGHCSLLEPCKARYVEEMEIVFSRYPGAHIPKIPTYSTQTGARWEKKFTPEYMWNNGRVPVKFEHTVTAVIAEMPEAIFIEIGPHPALSSYISQMGAKPGKVTELLTRAGNLCALGVNMIDFSAVNGTSFLEVSKALPAYPFAPKAVPFYSENSRMAAKQKRTRKGPL
;
A
#
# COMPACT_ATOMS: atom_id res chain seq x y z
N ALA A 1 -24.58 21.05 11.50
CA ALA A 1 -23.77 20.76 10.30
C ALA A 1 -22.40 21.39 10.47
N HIS A 2 -21.32 20.65 10.22
CA HIS A 2 -19.95 21.20 10.27
C HIS A 2 -19.60 21.85 8.93
N GLN A 3 -19.20 23.12 8.94
CA GLN A 3 -18.80 23.84 7.73
C GLN A 3 -17.32 23.56 7.40
N ILE A 4 -17.05 23.24 6.14
CA ILE A 4 -15.68 23.01 5.65
C ILE A 4 -15.06 24.36 5.29
N LYS A 5 -13.84 24.62 5.79
CA LYS A 5 -13.06 25.80 5.42
C LYS A 5 -12.39 25.57 4.06
N ALA A 6 -13.12 25.85 2.98
CA ALA A 6 -12.61 25.82 1.62
C ALA A 6 -12.98 27.10 0.87
N ARG A 7 -12.09 27.61 0.02
CA ARG A 7 -12.35 28.79 -0.82
C ARG A 7 -13.15 28.46 -2.07
N VAL A 8 -12.99 27.24 -2.59
CA VAL A 8 -13.62 26.78 -3.82
C VAL A 8 -14.41 25.51 -3.50
N PRO A 9 -15.71 25.45 -3.83
CA PRO A 9 -16.51 24.24 -3.67
C PRO A 9 -16.20 23.27 -4.82
N GLY A 10 -15.24 22.36 -4.58
CA GLY A 10 -14.96 21.26 -5.50
C GLY A 10 -16.17 20.33 -5.69
N HIS A 11 -16.14 19.50 -6.73
CA HIS A 11 -17.10 18.41 -6.96
C HIS A 11 -18.57 18.85 -7.08
N CYS A 12 -18.83 20.07 -7.53
CA CYS A 12 -20.19 20.62 -7.66
C CYS A 12 -20.41 21.41 -8.95
N SER A 13 -21.67 21.70 -9.25
CA SER A 13 -22.09 22.45 -10.45
C SER A 13 -21.62 23.90 -10.49
N LEU A 14 -21.16 24.48 -9.37
CA LEU A 14 -20.61 25.84 -9.37
C LEU A 14 -19.32 25.96 -10.18
N LEU A 15 -18.69 24.83 -10.53
CA LEU A 15 -17.49 24.81 -11.35
C LEU A 15 -17.79 24.96 -12.85
N GLU A 16 -19.01 24.68 -13.34
CA GLU A 16 -19.32 24.63 -14.79
C GLU A 16 -18.82 25.84 -15.61
N PRO A 17 -18.87 27.09 -15.11
CA PRO A 17 -18.31 28.24 -15.85
C PRO A 17 -16.81 28.12 -16.15
N CYS A 18 -16.07 27.33 -15.38
CA CYS A 18 -14.64 27.10 -15.57
C CYS A 18 -14.32 25.97 -16.55
N LYS A 19 -15.32 25.20 -17.00
CA LYS A 19 -15.11 23.97 -17.79
C LYS A 19 -14.29 24.21 -19.06
N ALA A 20 -14.73 25.16 -19.88
CA ALA A 20 -14.13 25.41 -21.19
C ALA A 20 -12.64 25.73 -21.05
N ARG A 21 -12.32 26.70 -20.18
CA ARG A 21 -10.95 27.11 -19.90
C ARG A 21 -10.12 25.98 -19.29
N TYR A 22 -10.67 25.21 -18.34
CA TYR A 22 -9.94 24.10 -17.72
C TYR A 22 -9.56 23.02 -18.74
N VAL A 23 -10.50 22.66 -19.63
CA VAL A 23 -10.25 21.64 -20.65
C VAL A 23 -9.22 22.13 -21.66
N GLU A 24 -9.31 23.37 -22.13
CA GLU A 24 -8.30 23.99 -23.00
C GLU A 24 -6.90 23.98 -22.37
N GLU A 25 -6.77 24.42 -21.11
CA GLU A 25 -5.50 24.40 -20.39
C GLU A 25 -4.95 22.98 -20.22
N MET A 26 -5.83 21.99 -19.99
CA MET A 26 -5.44 20.58 -19.93
C MET A 26 -5.00 20.04 -21.29
N GLU A 27 -5.67 20.38 -22.38
CA GLU A 27 -5.28 19.98 -23.73
C GLU A 27 -3.87 20.45 -24.07
N ILE A 28 -3.49 21.66 -23.64
CA ILE A 28 -2.13 22.18 -23.78
C ILE A 28 -1.13 21.29 -23.03
N VAL A 29 -1.45 20.90 -21.79
CA VAL A 29 -0.58 20.01 -20.99
C VAL A 29 -0.42 18.64 -21.65
N PHE A 30 -1.52 18.03 -22.10
CA PHE A 30 -1.49 16.74 -22.78
C PHE A 30 -0.72 16.80 -24.10
N SER A 31 -0.83 17.90 -24.85
CA SER A 31 -0.06 18.13 -26.08
C SER A 31 1.43 18.28 -25.81
N ARG A 32 1.82 18.92 -24.69
CA ARG A 32 3.22 19.08 -24.29
C ARG A 32 3.87 17.76 -23.88
N TYR A 33 3.10 16.81 -23.35
CA TYR A 33 3.58 15.52 -22.87
C TYR A 33 2.83 14.37 -23.54
N PRO A 34 3.06 14.11 -24.83
CA PRO A 34 2.32 13.09 -25.56
C PRO A 34 2.60 11.68 -25.02
N GLY A 35 1.60 10.81 -25.06
CA GLY A 35 1.75 9.40 -24.70
C GLY A 35 0.41 8.67 -24.66
N ALA A 36 0.44 7.39 -24.31
CA ALA A 36 -0.79 6.61 -24.18
C ALA A 36 -1.68 7.11 -23.03
N HIS A 37 -1.07 7.70 -21.99
CA HIS A 37 -1.74 8.12 -20.75
C HIS A 37 -2.60 7.02 -20.10
N ILE A 38 -2.23 5.76 -20.31
CA ILE A 38 -2.84 4.59 -19.68
C ILE A 38 -2.07 4.30 -18.40
N PRO A 39 -2.74 3.95 -17.29
CA PRO A 39 -2.07 3.52 -16.06
C PRO A 39 -1.11 2.36 -16.31
N LYS A 40 0.13 2.49 -15.81
CA LYS A 40 1.14 1.42 -15.84
C LYS A 40 1.07 0.50 -14.61
N ILE A 41 0.44 0.98 -13.54
CA ILE A 41 0.18 0.24 -12.30
C ILE A 41 -1.34 0.15 -12.09
N PRO A 42 -1.85 -0.91 -11.45
CA PRO A 42 -3.27 -1.01 -11.12
C PRO A 42 -3.74 0.28 -10.43
N THR A 43 -4.66 0.98 -11.08
CA THR A 43 -5.15 2.29 -10.64
C THR A 43 -6.63 2.21 -10.47
N TYR A 44 -7.15 2.75 -9.37
CA TYR A 44 -8.58 2.81 -9.12
C TYR A 44 -9.04 4.27 -9.11
N SER A 45 -10.07 4.57 -9.89
CA SER A 45 -10.55 5.92 -10.09
C SER A 45 -11.65 6.24 -9.08
N THR A 46 -11.44 7.27 -8.26
CA THR A 46 -12.47 7.77 -7.34
C THR A 46 -13.65 8.44 -8.03
N GLN A 47 -13.54 8.76 -9.33
CA GLN A 47 -14.69 9.19 -10.12
C GLN A 47 -15.63 8.01 -10.42
N THR A 48 -15.07 6.86 -10.78
CA THR A 48 -15.88 5.68 -11.15
C THR A 48 -16.22 4.80 -9.96
N GLY A 49 -15.34 4.75 -8.95
CA GLY A 49 -15.41 3.81 -7.83
C GLY A 49 -14.80 2.44 -8.15
N ALA A 50 -14.07 2.30 -9.25
CA ALA A 50 -13.59 1.02 -9.76
C ALA A 50 -12.18 1.11 -10.38
N ARG A 51 -11.63 -0.05 -10.74
CA ARG A 51 -10.38 -0.18 -11.49
C ARG A 51 -10.47 0.59 -12.81
N TRP A 52 -9.43 1.35 -13.10
CA TRP A 52 -9.33 2.23 -14.26
C TRP A 52 -8.27 1.71 -15.22
N GLU A 53 -8.70 1.36 -16.43
CA GLU A 53 -7.84 0.77 -17.47
C GLU A 53 -7.80 1.63 -18.74
N LYS A 54 -8.59 2.70 -18.77
CA LYS A 54 -8.68 3.61 -19.92
C LYS A 54 -7.58 4.67 -19.86
N LYS A 55 -7.32 5.31 -20.99
CA LYS A 55 -6.48 6.51 -21.03
C LYS A 55 -7.08 7.63 -20.18
N PHE A 56 -6.22 8.36 -19.49
CA PHE A 56 -6.58 9.65 -18.94
C PHE A 56 -6.75 10.67 -20.08
N THR A 57 -7.75 11.54 -19.95
CA THR A 57 -8.03 12.61 -20.93
C THR A 57 -8.27 13.93 -20.20
N PRO A 58 -8.17 15.08 -20.88
CA PRO A 58 -8.61 16.37 -20.35
C PRO A 58 -10.02 16.32 -19.74
N GLU A 59 -10.97 15.65 -20.42
CA GLU A 59 -12.34 15.48 -19.94
C GLU A 59 -12.42 14.62 -18.68
N TYR A 60 -11.59 13.57 -18.58
CA TYR A 60 -11.51 12.80 -17.34
C TYR A 60 -11.04 13.68 -16.18
N MET A 61 -10.00 14.50 -16.39
CA MET A 61 -9.47 15.40 -15.35
C MET A 61 -10.53 16.40 -14.90
N TRP A 62 -11.26 16.99 -15.86
CA TRP A 62 -12.40 17.85 -15.57
C TRP A 62 -13.46 17.13 -14.75
N ASN A 63 -13.90 15.97 -15.21
CA ASN A 63 -14.93 15.20 -14.53
C ASN A 63 -14.50 14.80 -13.12
N ASN A 64 -13.24 14.41 -12.91
CA ASN A 64 -12.73 14.05 -11.59
C ASN A 64 -12.84 15.21 -10.58
N GLY A 65 -12.55 16.44 -11.00
CA GLY A 65 -12.72 17.63 -10.16
C GLY A 65 -14.18 18.08 -9.99
N ARG A 66 -15.06 17.69 -10.92
CA ARG A 66 -16.45 18.15 -11.00
C ARG A 66 -17.46 17.20 -10.37
N VAL A 67 -17.27 15.89 -10.45
CA VAL A 67 -18.22 14.89 -9.95
C VAL A 67 -17.87 14.47 -8.51
N PRO A 68 -18.82 13.91 -7.74
CA PRO A 68 -18.56 13.42 -6.38
C PRO A 68 -17.45 12.37 -6.32
N VAL A 69 -16.65 12.42 -5.25
CA VAL A 69 -15.57 11.45 -4.97
C VAL A 69 -16.16 10.18 -4.36
N LYS A 70 -16.12 9.06 -5.09
CA LYS A 70 -16.56 7.73 -4.64
C LYS A 70 -15.45 6.99 -3.88
N PHE A 71 -14.92 7.61 -2.83
CA PHE A 71 -13.75 7.09 -2.11
C PHE A 71 -14.02 5.71 -1.47
N GLU A 72 -15.15 5.56 -0.78
CA GLU A 72 -15.53 4.31 -0.11
C GLU A 72 -15.66 3.14 -1.09
N HIS A 73 -16.34 3.36 -2.22
CA HIS A 73 -16.50 2.34 -3.27
C HIS A 73 -15.14 1.94 -3.84
N THR A 74 -14.25 2.92 -4.01
CA THR A 74 -12.90 2.70 -4.51
C THR A 74 -12.08 1.82 -3.57
N VAL A 75 -12.06 2.14 -2.27
CA VAL A 75 -11.32 1.35 -1.28
C VAL A 75 -11.92 -0.04 -1.13
N THR A 76 -13.25 -0.16 -1.15
CA THR A 76 -13.93 -1.47 -1.12
C THR A 76 -13.54 -2.33 -2.31
N ALA A 77 -13.47 -1.75 -3.52
CA ALA A 77 -13.02 -2.47 -4.72
C ALA A 77 -11.56 -2.94 -4.59
N VAL A 78 -10.68 -2.12 -4.02
CA VAL A 78 -9.28 -2.48 -3.76
C VAL A 78 -9.19 -3.66 -2.77
N ILE A 79 -9.93 -3.61 -1.66
CA ILE A 79 -9.93 -4.69 -0.65
C ILE A 79 -10.52 -5.99 -1.23
N ALA A 80 -11.53 -5.89 -2.09
CA ALA A 80 -12.12 -7.05 -2.75
C ALA A 80 -11.13 -7.75 -3.70
N GLU A 81 -10.30 -6.99 -4.42
CA GLU A 81 -9.25 -7.56 -5.30
C GLU A 81 -8.03 -8.01 -4.50
N MET A 82 -7.66 -7.29 -3.44
CA MET A 82 -6.45 -7.50 -2.63
C MET A 82 -6.79 -7.44 -1.13
N PRO A 83 -7.25 -8.56 -0.52
CA PRO A 83 -7.70 -8.58 0.87
C PRO A 83 -6.62 -8.22 1.90
N GLU A 84 -5.36 -8.57 1.61
CA GLU A 84 -4.20 -8.30 2.47
C GLU A 84 -3.48 -6.99 2.11
N ALA A 85 -4.13 -6.09 1.36
CA ALA A 85 -3.53 -4.82 0.96
C ALA A 85 -3.13 -3.95 2.17
N ILE A 86 -1.90 -3.45 2.15
CA ILE A 86 -1.41 -2.43 3.07
C ILE A 86 -1.64 -1.07 2.43
N PHE A 87 -2.35 -0.17 3.12
CA PHE A 87 -2.65 1.17 2.60
C PHE A 87 -1.62 2.18 3.09
N ILE A 88 -1.01 2.91 2.16
CA ILE A 88 -0.06 3.98 2.46
C ILE A 88 -0.63 5.31 1.96
N GLU A 89 -0.84 6.24 2.88
CA GLU A 89 -1.24 7.61 2.55
C GLU A 89 0.02 8.45 2.25
N ILE A 90 0.08 8.95 1.01
CA ILE A 90 1.13 9.84 0.53
C ILE A 90 0.58 11.27 0.52
N GLY A 91 1.02 12.09 1.47
CA GLY A 91 0.58 13.48 1.59
C GLY A 91 1.18 14.17 2.82
N PRO A 92 1.10 15.51 2.88
CA PRO A 92 1.70 16.29 3.97
C PRO A 92 1.00 16.09 5.32
N HIS A 93 -0.31 15.79 5.28
CA HIS A 93 -1.14 15.60 6.47
C HIS A 93 -2.06 14.38 6.29
N PRO A 94 -2.33 13.61 7.36
CA PRO A 94 -3.20 12.44 7.29
C PRO A 94 -4.66 12.90 7.24
N ALA A 95 -5.27 12.80 6.07
CA ALA A 95 -6.68 13.10 5.83
C ALA A 95 -7.50 11.86 5.49
N LEU A 96 -6.87 10.78 4.99
CA LEU A 96 -7.56 9.59 4.50
C LEU A 96 -7.47 8.39 5.45
N SER A 97 -6.42 8.33 6.27
CA SER A 97 -6.12 7.20 7.16
C SER A 97 -7.29 6.78 8.06
N SER A 98 -8.03 7.73 8.65
CA SER A 98 -9.15 7.43 9.53
C SER A 98 -10.32 6.77 8.78
N TYR A 99 -10.63 7.24 7.58
CA TYR A 99 -11.68 6.65 6.74
C TYR A 99 -11.28 5.25 6.29
N ILE A 100 -10.01 5.04 5.93
CA ILE A 100 -9.47 3.73 5.56
C ILE A 100 -9.58 2.74 6.73
N SER A 101 -9.22 3.15 7.96
CA SER A 101 -9.40 2.32 9.15
C SER A 101 -10.85 1.90 9.38
N GLN A 102 -11.81 2.82 9.18
CA GLN A 102 -13.23 2.52 9.35
C GLN A 102 -13.74 1.46 8.34
N MET A 103 -13.09 1.36 7.19
CA MET A 103 -13.37 0.34 6.17
C MET A 103 -12.65 -0.99 6.43
N GLY A 104 -12.02 -1.18 7.60
CA GLY A 104 -11.36 -2.41 7.99
C GLY A 104 -9.92 -2.56 7.47
N ALA A 105 -9.38 -1.54 6.83
CA ALA A 105 -8.00 -1.55 6.32
C ALA A 105 -6.99 -1.04 7.37
N LYS A 106 -5.72 -1.41 7.20
CA LYS A 106 -4.61 -0.96 8.06
C LYS A 106 -3.91 0.26 7.41
N PRO A 107 -4.13 1.50 7.88
CA PRO A 107 -3.48 2.67 7.29
C PRO A 107 -2.03 2.84 7.77
N GLY A 108 -1.19 3.34 6.87
CA GLY A 108 0.15 3.86 7.14
C GLY A 108 0.30 5.30 6.64
N LYS A 109 1.06 6.13 7.38
CA LYS A 109 1.26 7.57 7.14
C LYS A 109 2.70 7.92 6.77
N VAL A 110 2.98 8.48 5.60
CA VAL A 110 4.35 8.91 5.23
C VAL A 110 4.63 10.35 5.69
N THR A 111 4.84 10.58 7.00
CA THR A 111 5.49 11.83 7.48
C THR A 111 6.96 11.65 7.83
N GLU A 112 7.39 10.41 8.02
CA GLU A 112 8.78 10.01 8.23
C GLU A 112 9.01 8.78 7.37
N LEU A 113 9.64 8.99 6.20
CA LEU A 113 9.83 7.93 5.21
C LEU A 113 10.52 6.70 5.80
N LEU A 114 11.58 6.92 6.59
CA LEU A 114 12.35 5.84 7.22
C LEU A 114 11.55 5.06 8.26
N THR A 115 10.78 5.74 9.11
CA THR A 115 9.88 5.09 10.08
C THR A 115 8.86 4.20 9.36
N ARG A 116 8.35 4.63 8.21
CA ARG A 116 7.41 3.82 7.42
C ARG A 116 8.07 2.69 6.67
N ALA A 117 9.26 2.90 6.09
CA ALA A 117 10.04 1.82 5.52
C ALA A 117 10.30 0.73 6.58
N GLY A 118 10.71 1.11 7.79
CA GLY A 118 10.88 0.19 8.92
C GLY A 118 9.60 -0.57 9.29
N ASN A 119 8.45 0.12 9.34
CA ASN A 119 7.16 -0.53 9.60
C ASN A 119 6.78 -1.53 8.49
N LEU A 120 7.03 -1.19 7.22
CA LEU A 120 6.79 -2.11 6.10
C LEU A 120 7.70 -3.33 6.17
N CYS A 121 8.98 -3.16 6.51
CA CYS A 121 9.89 -4.28 6.77
C CYS A 121 9.36 -5.19 7.89
N ALA A 122 8.90 -4.61 9.00
CA ALA A 122 8.35 -5.36 10.12
C ALA A 122 7.04 -6.10 9.77
N LEU A 123 6.27 -5.58 8.80
CA LEU A 123 5.10 -6.25 8.23
C LEU A 123 5.46 -7.35 7.21
N GLY A 124 6.74 -7.57 6.93
CA GLY A 124 7.21 -8.62 6.01
C GLY A 124 7.31 -8.18 4.55
N VAL A 125 7.26 -6.88 4.26
CA VAL A 125 7.46 -6.37 2.89
C VAL A 125 8.95 -6.45 2.55
N ASN A 126 9.33 -7.48 1.79
CA ASN A 126 10.72 -7.77 1.42
C ASN A 126 11.17 -7.09 0.11
N MET A 127 10.35 -6.23 -0.48
CA MET A 127 10.62 -5.57 -1.77
C MET A 127 11.23 -4.17 -1.62
N ILE A 128 11.65 -3.79 -0.41
CA ILE A 128 12.24 -2.47 -0.15
C ILE A 128 13.66 -2.45 -0.71
N ASP A 129 13.88 -1.58 -1.69
CA ASP A 129 15.21 -1.31 -2.23
C ASP A 129 16.01 -0.44 -1.25
N PHE A 130 16.72 -1.11 -0.34
CA PHE A 130 17.59 -0.43 0.62
C PHE A 130 18.77 0.28 -0.04
N SER A 131 19.17 -0.12 -1.25
CA SER A 131 20.23 0.59 -1.99
C SER A 131 19.73 1.95 -2.45
N ALA A 132 18.50 2.03 -2.97
CA ALA A 132 17.85 3.29 -3.30
C ALA A 132 17.59 4.15 -2.06
N VAL A 133 17.17 3.56 -0.94
CA VAL A 133 16.93 4.30 0.33
C VAL A 133 18.24 4.90 0.88
N ASN A 134 19.35 4.15 0.82
CA ASN A 134 20.63 4.59 1.35
C ASN A 134 21.45 5.42 0.35
N GLY A 135 21.06 5.44 -0.93
CA GLY A 135 21.83 6.05 -2.01
C GLY A 135 23.14 5.31 -2.33
N THR A 136 23.28 4.05 -1.92
CA THR A 136 24.48 3.24 -2.13
C THR A 136 24.14 1.83 -2.57
N SER A 137 24.86 1.31 -3.57
CA SER A 137 24.65 -0.07 -4.04
C SER A 137 25.20 -1.13 -3.08
N PHE A 138 26.07 -0.72 -2.15
CA PHE A 138 26.62 -1.59 -1.12
C PHE A 138 26.80 -0.83 0.19
N LEU A 139 26.58 -1.57 1.28
CA LEU A 139 26.84 -1.13 2.64
C LEU A 139 28.30 -1.46 2.94
N GLU A 140 29.19 -0.48 2.82
CA GLU A 140 30.59 -0.64 3.23
C GLU A 140 30.66 -0.59 4.76
N VAL A 141 30.28 -1.71 5.39
CA VAL A 141 30.23 -1.83 6.84
C VAL A 141 31.63 -2.19 7.32
N SER A 142 32.42 -1.17 7.65
CA SER A 142 33.73 -1.32 8.31
C SER A 142 33.60 -1.73 9.79
N LYS A 143 32.37 -1.93 10.30
CA LYS A 143 32.09 -2.28 11.69
C LYS A 143 31.78 -3.76 11.84
N ALA A 144 32.40 -4.43 12.81
CA ALA A 144 31.99 -5.77 13.20
C ALA A 144 30.54 -5.75 13.73
N LEU A 145 29.65 -6.46 13.05
CA LEU A 145 28.28 -6.67 13.50
C LEU A 145 28.22 -7.89 14.44
N PRO A 146 27.35 -7.89 15.46
CA PRO A 146 27.17 -9.06 16.31
C PRO A 146 26.66 -10.25 15.48
N ALA A 147 27.12 -11.46 15.83
CA ALA A 147 26.56 -12.68 15.27
C ALA A 147 25.05 -12.78 15.59
N TYR A 148 24.30 -13.44 14.72
CA TYR A 148 22.87 -13.66 14.94
C TYR A 148 22.63 -14.35 16.29
N PRO A 149 21.81 -13.79 17.19
CA PRO A 149 21.58 -14.35 18.51
C PRO A 149 20.57 -15.49 18.39
N PHE A 150 21.03 -16.67 17.95
CA PHE A 150 20.20 -17.87 17.97
C PHE A 150 19.59 -18.04 19.36
N ALA A 151 18.33 -18.43 19.43
CA ALA A 151 17.64 -18.81 20.66
C ALA A 151 17.72 -20.35 20.81
N PRO A 152 18.86 -20.92 21.27
CA PRO A 152 19.03 -22.35 21.35
C PRO A 152 17.97 -22.94 22.28
N LYS A 153 17.28 -23.97 21.79
CA LYS A 153 16.38 -24.76 22.62
C LYS A 153 17.03 -26.11 22.85
N ALA A 154 17.03 -26.56 24.10
CA ALA A 154 17.41 -27.92 24.44
C ALA A 154 16.30 -28.86 23.97
N VAL A 155 16.42 -29.31 22.71
CA VAL A 155 15.53 -30.33 22.17
C VAL A 155 16.22 -31.68 22.44
N PRO A 156 15.59 -32.63 23.16
CA PRO A 156 16.17 -33.94 23.35
C PRO A 156 16.30 -34.61 21.99
N PHE A 157 17.52 -34.57 21.45
CA PHE A 157 17.86 -35.21 20.20
C PHE A 157 18.04 -36.70 20.47
N TYR A 158 16.93 -37.44 20.42
CA TYR A 158 17.01 -38.89 20.40
C TYR A 158 17.57 -39.28 19.04
N SER A 159 18.78 -39.82 19.00
CA SER A 159 19.25 -40.48 17.78
C SER A 159 18.21 -41.55 17.40
N GLU A 160 17.92 -41.71 16.12
CA GLU A 160 17.02 -42.77 15.65
C GLU A 160 17.53 -44.17 16.07
N ASN A 161 18.83 -44.28 16.36
CA ASN A 161 19.50 -45.46 16.88
C ASN A 161 19.50 -45.58 18.42
N SER A 162 18.83 -44.67 19.14
CA SER A 162 18.71 -44.77 20.59
C SER A 162 17.85 -45.98 20.94
N ARG A 163 18.48 -47.00 21.55
CA ARG A 163 17.79 -48.19 22.07
C ARG A 163 16.62 -47.81 23.00
N MET A 164 16.73 -46.71 23.75
CA MET A 164 15.65 -46.19 24.59
C MET A 164 14.49 -45.62 23.77
N ALA A 165 14.78 -44.82 22.74
CA ALA A 165 13.75 -44.26 21.86
C ALA A 165 13.01 -45.36 21.07
N ALA A 166 13.74 -46.36 20.56
CA ALA A 166 13.17 -47.54 19.91
C ALA A 166 12.28 -48.36 20.87
N LYS A 167 12.64 -48.44 22.16
CA LYS A 167 11.86 -49.14 23.20
C LYS A 167 10.59 -48.36 23.59
N GLN A 168 10.64 -47.03 23.62
CA GLN A 168 9.48 -46.17 23.93
C GLN A 168 8.49 -46.02 22.77
N LYS A 169 8.97 -46.00 21.52
CA LYS A 169 8.12 -45.92 20.31
C LYS A 169 7.56 -47.27 19.86
N ARG A 170 7.92 -48.38 20.55
CA ARG A 170 7.44 -49.72 20.23
C ARG A 170 5.94 -49.83 20.54
N THR A 171 5.15 -50.23 19.56
CA THR A 171 3.72 -50.51 19.73
C THR A 171 3.56 -51.59 20.80
N ARG A 172 2.92 -51.26 21.93
CA ARG A 172 2.66 -52.24 22.99
C ARG A 172 1.62 -53.24 22.50
N LYS A 173 2.04 -54.49 22.35
CA LYS A 173 1.12 -55.65 22.23
C LYS A 173 0.97 -56.26 23.62
N GLY A 174 0.13 -55.65 24.45
CA GLY A 174 -0.18 -56.15 25.78
C GLY A 174 -1.65 -55.86 26.11
N PRO A 175 -2.30 -56.67 26.96
CA PRO A 175 -3.73 -56.56 27.24
C PRO A 175 -3.99 -55.51 28.33
N LEU A 176 -3.69 -54.24 28.06
CA LEU A 176 -4.18 -53.07 28.81
C LEU A 176 -4.12 -51.84 27.87
#